data_AF-A0A8H4AL06-F1
#
_entry.id   AF-A0A8H4AL06-F1
#
_cell.length_a   1.000
_cell.length_b   1.000
_cell.length_c   1.000
_cell.angle_alpha   90.00
_cell.angle_beta   90.00
_cell.angle_gamma   90.00
#
_symmetry.space_group_name_H-M   'P 1'
#
loop_
_entity.id
_entity.type
_entity.pdbx_description
1 polymer ?
#
loop_
_entity_poly.entity_id
_entity_poly.type
_entity_poly.pdbx_seq_one_letter_code
_entity_poly.pdbx_strand_id
1 'polypeptide(L)'
;MEVINILLHSKTGAGKSTFINAFANYFKFNSFDNAIFGDLDVLITFKFTITNNDYEMKMITVIGDKDKFDIVNTVDESSTQVYELLSHLHKSAKDNIVFCFTNTRGTFFRPGDIFPVLQRQLQELKENFKIEIKIGKNKIYCFDNESFRILASKKEAMMFTDDEKRNFASSWKKSKEELVRLLQYIKNRKPHKIIDTISLNNARQTVLLLHELLAKIDRNIQINIVEAEKLKKEIQRADLSSEELIKNLYVPHIEIKIIPLD
;
A
#
# COMPACT_ATOMS: atom_id res chain seq x y z
N MET A 1 5.00 -9.26 -26.13
CA MET A 1 3.86 -9.04 -25.21
C MET A 1 4.21 -7.83 -24.36
N GLU A 2 3.33 -6.84 -24.29
CA GLU A 2 3.48 -5.74 -23.33
C GLU A 2 3.04 -6.24 -21.95
N VAL A 3 3.88 -6.05 -20.93
CA VAL A 3 3.58 -6.38 -19.54
C VAL A 3 2.90 -5.19 -18.89
N ILE A 4 1.71 -5.39 -18.34
CA ILE A 4 0.96 -4.36 -17.62
C ILE A 4 1.12 -4.58 -16.12
N ASN A 5 1.64 -3.58 -15.42
CA ASN A 5 1.74 -3.58 -13.97
C ASN A 5 0.51 -2.92 -13.36
N ILE A 6 -0.20 -3.65 -12.50
CA ILE A 6 -1.38 -3.17 -11.78
C ILE A 6 -1.06 -3.15 -10.29
N LEU A 7 -1.20 -1.99 -9.65
CA LEU A 7 -1.11 -1.84 -8.20
C LEU A 7 -2.52 -1.88 -7.60
N LEU A 8 -2.77 -2.81 -6.68
CA LEU A 8 -4.03 -2.93 -5.95
C LEU A 8 -3.84 -2.45 -4.50
N HIS A 9 -4.66 -1.50 -4.08
CA HIS A 9 -4.52 -0.86 -2.76
C HIS A 9 -5.86 -0.75 -2.03
N SER A 10 -5.85 -0.95 -0.71
CA SER A 10 -7.01 -0.96 0.20
C SER A 10 -6.54 -1.18 1.66
N LYS A 11 -7.42 -1.11 2.66
CA LYS A 11 -7.08 -1.55 4.03
C LYS A 11 -6.85 -3.07 4.09
N THR A 12 -6.05 -3.54 5.04
CA THR A 12 -5.93 -4.96 5.41
C THR A 12 -7.31 -5.54 5.76
N GLY A 13 -7.56 -6.78 5.33
CA GLY A 13 -8.86 -7.44 5.54
C GLY A 13 -9.98 -7.02 4.58
N ALA A 14 -9.77 -6.03 3.71
CA ALA A 14 -10.79 -5.60 2.73
C ALA A 14 -11.07 -6.60 1.60
N GLY A 15 -10.45 -7.78 1.63
CA GLY A 15 -10.71 -8.85 0.65
C GLY A 15 -9.91 -8.77 -0.66
N LYS A 16 -8.71 -8.17 -0.65
CA LYS A 16 -7.86 -8.07 -1.86
C LYS A 16 -7.49 -9.41 -2.46
N SER A 17 -7.02 -10.36 -1.65
CA SER A 17 -6.63 -11.69 -2.12
C SER A 17 -7.82 -12.41 -2.76
N THR A 18 -8.99 -12.30 -2.11
CA THR A 18 -10.25 -12.80 -2.66
C THR A 18 -10.59 -12.12 -3.99
N PHE A 19 -10.44 -10.80 -4.09
CA PHE A 19 -10.67 -10.05 -5.32
C PHE A 19 -9.74 -10.50 -6.45
N ILE A 20 -8.43 -10.66 -6.19
CA ILE A 20 -7.46 -11.09 -7.19
C ILE A 20 -7.82 -12.47 -7.74
N ASN A 21 -8.14 -13.42 -6.87
CA ASN A 21 -8.57 -14.75 -7.30
C ASN A 21 -9.91 -14.70 -8.06
N ALA A 22 -10.89 -13.94 -7.56
CA ALA A 22 -12.17 -13.78 -8.25
C ALA A 22 -11.99 -13.18 -9.66
N PHE A 23 -11.16 -12.13 -9.76
CA PHE A 23 -10.82 -11.46 -11.01
C PHE A 23 -10.20 -12.40 -12.04
N ALA A 24 -9.24 -13.23 -11.63
CA ALA A 24 -8.64 -14.24 -12.50
C ALA A 24 -9.68 -15.25 -13.02
N ASN A 25 -10.61 -15.67 -12.17
CA ASN A 25 -11.65 -16.63 -12.57
C ASN A 25 -12.76 -16.00 -13.41
N TYR A 26 -13.11 -14.72 -13.21
CA TYR A 26 -13.99 -13.97 -14.11
C TYR A 26 -13.39 -13.85 -15.52
N PHE A 27 -12.06 -13.74 -15.58
CA PHE A 27 -11.34 -13.75 -16.84
C PHE A 27 -11.37 -15.14 -17.49
N LYS A 28 -11.07 -16.20 -16.73
CA LYS A 28 -11.02 -17.60 -17.21
C LYS A 28 -12.37 -18.15 -17.67
N PHE A 29 -13.43 -17.95 -16.90
CA PHE A 29 -14.72 -18.62 -17.13
C PHE A 29 -15.78 -17.68 -17.69
N ASN A 30 -16.47 -18.11 -18.74
CA ASN A 30 -17.49 -17.32 -19.42
C ASN A 30 -18.81 -17.19 -18.64
N SER A 31 -19.14 -18.20 -17.84
CA SER A 31 -20.34 -18.24 -17.02
C SER A 31 -20.00 -18.83 -15.65
N PHE A 32 -20.92 -18.61 -14.70
CA PHE A 32 -20.86 -19.25 -13.39
C PHE A 32 -20.93 -20.77 -13.52
N ASP A 33 -21.78 -21.29 -14.39
CA ASP A 33 -21.89 -22.74 -14.63
C ASP A 33 -20.57 -23.34 -15.11
N ASN A 34 -19.87 -22.68 -16.04
CA ASN A 34 -18.55 -23.13 -16.47
C ASN A 34 -17.54 -23.14 -15.31
N ALA A 35 -17.63 -22.17 -14.40
CA ALA A 35 -16.77 -22.10 -13.23
C ALA A 35 -17.15 -23.15 -12.15
N ILE A 36 -18.41 -23.59 -12.08
CA ILE A 36 -18.86 -24.65 -11.16
C ILE A 36 -18.23 -26.01 -11.48
N PHE A 37 -18.03 -26.29 -12.78
CA PHE A 37 -17.48 -27.55 -13.26
C PHE A 37 -16.01 -27.46 -13.64
N GLY A 38 -15.45 -26.25 -13.71
CA GLY A 38 -14.06 -26.02 -14.05
C GLY A 38 -13.14 -25.93 -12.83
N ASP A 39 -11.85 -26.07 -13.08
CA ASP A 39 -10.81 -25.90 -12.06
C ASP A 39 -10.55 -24.41 -11.81
N LEU A 40 -10.89 -23.92 -10.62
CA LEU A 40 -10.64 -22.54 -10.24
C LEU A 40 -9.15 -22.25 -10.12
N ASP A 41 -8.71 -21.12 -10.66
CA ASP A 41 -7.34 -20.63 -10.47
C ASP A 41 -7.24 -19.93 -9.11
N VAL A 42 -6.34 -20.38 -8.26
CA VAL A 42 -6.06 -19.75 -6.96
C VAL A 42 -4.63 -19.21 -7.01
N LEU A 43 -4.52 -17.91 -7.26
CA LEU A 43 -3.25 -17.20 -7.39
C LEU A 43 -2.66 -16.86 -6.02
N ILE A 44 -3.52 -16.54 -5.04
CA ILE A 44 -3.12 -16.13 -3.69
C ILE A 44 -3.89 -16.93 -2.66
N THR A 45 -3.18 -17.59 -1.75
CA THR A 45 -3.81 -18.29 -0.64
C THR A 45 -4.59 -17.31 0.24
N PHE A 46 -5.83 -17.65 0.57
CA PHE A 46 -6.66 -16.84 1.46
C PHE A 46 -7.60 -17.71 2.28
N LYS A 47 -8.07 -17.14 3.39
CA LYS A 47 -9.00 -17.80 4.30
C LYS A 47 -10.26 -16.94 4.45
N PHE A 48 -11.39 -17.59 4.59
CA PHE A 48 -12.64 -16.93 4.94
C PHE A 48 -13.53 -17.87 5.73
N THR A 49 -14.42 -17.30 6.53
CA THR A 49 -15.44 -18.05 7.26
C THR A 49 -16.74 -18.07 6.48
N ILE A 50 -17.45 -19.18 6.59
CA ILE A 50 -18.81 -19.38 6.11
C ILE A 50 -19.61 -20.08 7.21
N THR A 51 -20.90 -19.81 7.27
CA THR A 51 -21.82 -20.46 8.21
C THR A 51 -22.67 -21.44 7.42
N ASN A 52 -22.82 -22.68 7.90
CA ASN A 52 -23.71 -23.67 7.27
C ASN A 52 -25.18 -23.46 7.70
N ASN A 53 -26.08 -24.30 7.20
CA ASN A 53 -27.51 -24.24 7.54
C ASN A 53 -27.79 -24.54 9.02
N ASP A 54 -26.86 -25.19 9.72
CA ASP A 54 -26.93 -25.51 11.14
C ASP A 54 -26.32 -24.41 12.03
N TYR A 55 -26.04 -23.23 11.47
CA TYR A 55 -25.42 -22.08 12.13
C TYR A 55 -23.98 -22.32 12.62
N GLU A 56 -23.34 -23.38 12.16
CA GLU A 56 -21.95 -23.69 12.50
C GLU A 56 -21.00 -22.91 11.59
N MET A 57 -20.01 -22.26 12.21
CA MET A 57 -18.97 -21.53 11.49
C MET A 57 -17.88 -22.49 11.03
N LYS A 58 -17.63 -22.53 9.72
CA LYS A 58 -16.52 -23.27 9.12
C LYS A 58 -15.52 -22.30 8.51
N MET A 59 -14.23 -22.48 8.83
CA MET A 59 -13.15 -21.74 8.18
C MET A 59 -12.74 -22.47 6.89
N ILE A 60 -12.92 -21.82 5.76
CA ILE A 60 -12.46 -22.31 4.46
C ILE A 60 -11.06 -21.75 4.21
N THR A 61 -10.11 -22.63 3.92
CA THR A 61 -8.78 -22.26 3.46
C THR A 61 -8.66 -22.61 1.99
N VAL A 62 -8.44 -21.60 1.15
CA VAL A 62 -8.23 -21.81 -0.28
C VAL A 62 -6.74 -21.66 -0.54
N ILE A 63 -6.08 -22.78 -0.86
CA ILE A 63 -4.63 -22.84 -1.06
C ILE A 63 -4.33 -22.61 -2.55
N GLY A 64 -3.44 -21.66 -2.83
CA GLY A 64 -2.92 -21.39 -4.17
C GLY A 64 -1.65 -22.15 -4.45
N ASP A 65 -1.36 -22.40 -5.74
CA ASP A 65 -0.34 -23.38 -6.13
C ASP A 65 1.11 -22.96 -5.85
N LYS A 66 1.45 -21.68 -5.64
CA LYS A 66 2.84 -21.27 -5.35
C LYS A 66 2.98 -20.01 -4.50
N ASP A 67 3.78 -20.16 -3.44
CA ASP A 67 4.62 -19.16 -2.76
C ASP A 67 5.60 -18.44 -3.71
N LYS A 68 5.12 -17.86 -4.83
CA LYS A 68 5.97 -17.18 -5.84
C LYS A 68 5.62 -15.73 -6.10
N PHE A 69 4.65 -15.18 -5.40
CA PHE A 69 4.57 -13.74 -5.24
C PHE A 69 5.05 -13.44 -3.83
N ASP A 70 6.14 -12.69 -3.72
CA ASP A 70 6.56 -12.10 -2.45
C ASP A 70 5.37 -11.32 -1.91
N ILE A 71 4.61 -11.96 -1.01
CA ILE A 71 3.72 -11.25 -0.13
C ILE A 71 4.66 -10.58 0.85
N VAL A 72 5.15 -9.41 0.48
CA VAL A 72 5.57 -8.44 1.46
C VAL A 72 4.29 -8.08 2.23
N ASN A 73 3.99 -8.89 3.24
CA ASN A 73 3.13 -8.51 4.34
C ASN A 73 3.92 -7.45 5.12
N THR A 74 4.00 -6.23 4.58
CA THR A 74 4.13 -5.08 5.47
C THR A 74 2.83 -5.05 6.25
N VAL A 75 2.90 -5.52 7.49
CA VAL A 75 2.00 -5.08 8.54
C VAL A 75 2.15 -3.57 8.56
N ASP A 76 1.26 -2.89 7.85
CA ASP A 76 1.12 -1.45 7.97
C ASP A 76 -0.35 -1.17 8.21
N GLU A 77 -0.64 -0.90 9.48
CA GLU A 77 -1.93 -0.43 9.94
C GLU A 77 -2.10 1.00 9.43
N SER A 78 -2.97 1.20 8.45
CA SER A 78 -3.60 2.52 8.35
C SER A 78 -4.99 2.43 7.75
N SER A 79 -5.95 2.78 8.60
CA SER A 79 -7.25 3.27 8.15
C SER A 79 -6.99 4.57 7.36
N THR A 80 -7.61 4.72 6.19
CA THR A 80 -7.58 5.91 5.30
C THR A 80 -6.31 6.19 4.46
N GLN A 81 -5.84 5.22 3.67
CA GLN A 81 -4.65 5.37 2.81
C GLN A 81 -4.89 5.84 1.35
N VAL A 82 -6.14 6.07 0.90
CA VAL A 82 -6.37 6.48 -0.50
C VAL A 82 -5.87 7.90 -0.73
N TYR A 83 -6.23 8.85 0.12
CA TYR A 83 -5.73 10.23 0.04
C TYR A 83 -4.20 10.27 0.13
N GLU A 84 -3.63 9.60 1.14
CA GLU A 84 -2.18 9.60 1.39
C GLU A 84 -1.39 8.95 0.26
N LEU A 85 -1.87 7.83 -0.30
CA LEU A 85 -1.23 7.23 -1.46
C LEU A 85 -1.29 8.18 -2.68
N LEU A 86 -2.45 8.81 -2.90
CA LEU A 86 -2.68 9.67 -4.04
C LEU A 86 -1.94 11.02 -3.96
N SER A 87 -1.71 11.56 -2.75
CA SER A 87 -0.91 12.77 -2.54
C SER A 87 0.58 12.54 -2.86
N HIS A 88 1.04 11.30 -2.73
CA HIS A 88 2.43 10.93 -2.96
C HIS A 88 2.71 10.41 -4.38
N LEU A 89 1.69 10.04 -5.15
CA LEU A 89 1.84 9.56 -6.53
C LEU A 89 2.25 10.68 -7.50
N HIS A 90 3.06 10.33 -8.50
CA HIS A 90 3.40 11.27 -9.56
C HIS A 90 2.15 11.66 -10.37
N LYS A 91 1.99 12.95 -10.69
CA LYS A 91 0.79 13.51 -11.33
C LYS A 91 0.35 12.82 -12.63
N SER A 92 1.27 12.23 -13.38
CA SER A 92 0.93 11.49 -14.61
C SER A 92 0.24 10.14 -14.34
N ALA A 93 0.28 9.63 -13.11
CA ALA A 93 -0.42 8.40 -12.74
C ALA A 93 -1.94 8.59 -12.67
N LYS A 94 -2.43 9.83 -12.43
CA LYS A 94 -3.84 10.14 -12.17
C LYS A 94 -4.81 9.60 -13.24
N ASP A 95 -4.39 9.61 -14.50
CA ASP A 95 -5.21 9.18 -15.62
C ASP A 95 -5.34 7.65 -15.73
N ASN A 96 -4.51 6.90 -14.99
CA ASN A 96 -4.50 5.43 -14.95
C ASN A 96 -5.14 4.86 -13.67
N ILE A 97 -5.54 5.70 -12.73
CA ILE A 97 -6.16 5.28 -11.46
C ILE A 97 -7.61 4.88 -11.69
N VAL A 98 -8.03 3.75 -11.13
CA VAL A 98 -9.42 3.27 -11.14
C VAL A 98 -9.81 2.82 -9.73
N PHE A 99 -11.09 2.91 -9.41
CA PHE A 99 -11.64 2.53 -8.11
C PHE A 99 -12.51 1.30 -8.29
N CYS A 100 -12.08 0.20 -7.69
CA CYS A 100 -12.82 -1.05 -7.66
C CYS A 100 -13.50 -1.18 -6.30
N PHE A 101 -14.82 -1.27 -6.31
CA PHE A 101 -15.64 -1.53 -5.14
C PHE A 101 -15.99 -3.02 -5.13
N THR A 102 -15.67 -3.69 -4.04
CA THR A 102 -15.98 -5.11 -3.83
C THR A 102 -17.19 -5.26 -2.92
N ASN A 103 -17.80 -6.44 -2.89
CA ASN A 103 -18.95 -6.74 -2.04
C ASN A 103 -20.18 -5.85 -2.36
N THR A 104 -20.39 -5.54 -3.64
CA THR A 104 -21.42 -4.57 -4.06
C THR A 104 -22.80 -5.19 -4.30
N ARG A 105 -23.00 -6.47 -3.97
CA ARG A 105 -24.29 -7.16 -4.18
C ARG A 105 -25.42 -6.47 -3.39
N GLY A 106 -25.17 -6.16 -2.11
CA GLY A 106 -26.13 -5.47 -1.25
C GLY A 106 -26.47 -4.04 -1.69
N THR A 107 -25.62 -3.43 -2.51
CA THR A 107 -25.81 -2.07 -3.06
C THR A 107 -26.23 -2.09 -4.54
N PHE A 108 -26.65 -3.26 -5.05
CA PHE A 108 -27.04 -3.46 -6.45
C PHE A 108 -25.95 -3.06 -7.46
N PHE A 109 -24.70 -3.41 -7.18
CA PHE A 109 -23.52 -3.09 -8.00
C PHE A 109 -23.28 -1.59 -8.11
N ARG A 110 -23.44 -0.90 -6.99
CA ARG A 110 -23.09 0.51 -6.83
C ARG A 110 -22.06 0.67 -5.70
N PRO A 111 -21.25 1.74 -5.72
CA PRO A 111 -20.24 2.02 -4.71
C PRO A 111 -20.69 2.03 -3.23
N GLY A 112 -21.99 2.26 -2.97
CA GLY A 112 -22.56 2.33 -1.63
C GLY A 112 -22.02 3.50 -0.79
N ASP A 113 -22.01 3.31 0.53
CA ASP A 113 -21.73 4.36 1.52
C ASP A 113 -20.26 4.81 1.56
N ILE A 114 -19.36 4.06 0.94
CA ILE A 114 -17.94 4.42 0.83
C ILE A 114 -17.73 5.53 -0.21
N PHE A 115 -18.68 5.71 -1.13
CA PHE A 115 -18.53 6.63 -2.25
C PHE A 115 -18.45 8.10 -1.87
N PRO A 116 -19.30 8.65 -0.97
CA PRO A 116 -19.16 10.03 -0.52
C PRO A 116 -17.82 10.30 0.16
N VAL A 117 -17.26 9.32 0.88
CA VAL A 117 -15.94 9.42 1.52
C VAL A 117 -14.84 9.54 0.46
N LEU A 118 -14.89 8.69 -0.58
CA LEU A 118 -13.97 8.80 -1.71
C LEU A 118 -14.09 10.16 -2.41
N GLN A 119 -15.31 10.64 -2.65
CA GLN A 119 -15.53 11.95 -3.29
C GLN A 119 -14.89 13.09 -2.49
N ARG A 120 -15.04 13.07 -1.15
CA ARG A 120 -14.40 14.06 -0.27
C ARG A 120 -12.88 14.01 -0.39
N GLN A 121 -12.28 12.81 -0.35
CA GLN A 121 -10.83 12.66 -0.48
C GLN A 121 -10.30 13.15 -1.84
N LEU A 122 -11.03 12.91 -2.93
CA LEU A 122 -10.62 13.43 -4.24
C LEU A 122 -10.76 14.94 -4.34
N GLN A 123 -11.75 15.52 -3.66
CA GLN A 123 -11.91 16.97 -3.57
C GLN A 123 -10.74 17.60 -2.79
N GLU A 124 -10.37 17.03 -1.65
CA GLU A 124 -9.20 17.48 -0.86
C GLU A 124 -7.90 17.36 -1.68
N LEU A 125 -7.72 16.31 -2.48
CA LEU A 125 -6.55 16.17 -3.37
C LEU A 125 -6.49 17.26 -4.44
N LYS A 126 -7.64 17.64 -4.98
CA LYS A 126 -7.75 18.72 -5.95
C LYS A 126 -7.38 20.05 -5.33
N GLU A 127 -7.83 20.32 -4.11
CA GLU A 127 -7.58 21.57 -3.39
C GLU A 127 -6.11 21.68 -2.93
N ASN A 128 -5.57 20.63 -2.32
CA ASN A 128 -4.24 20.66 -1.70
C ASN A 128 -3.09 20.42 -2.68
N PHE A 129 -3.29 19.55 -3.68
CA PHE A 129 -2.22 19.12 -4.59
C PHE A 129 -2.46 19.47 -6.05
N LYS A 130 -3.59 20.11 -6.39
CA LYS A 130 -4.00 20.40 -7.77
C LYS A 130 -4.09 19.14 -8.65
N ILE A 131 -4.32 17.97 -8.05
CA ILE A 131 -4.50 16.70 -8.74
C ILE A 131 -6.00 16.45 -8.89
N GLU A 132 -6.52 16.64 -10.11
CA GLU A 132 -7.92 16.36 -10.40
C GLU A 132 -8.10 14.95 -11.00
N ILE A 133 -8.76 14.07 -10.24
CA ILE A 133 -9.23 12.76 -10.71
C ILE A 133 -10.74 12.85 -10.90
N LYS A 134 -11.17 12.99 -12.16
CA LYS A 134 -12.61 13.04 -12.48
C LYS A 134 -13.22 11.66 -12.30
N ILE A 135 -14.13 11.53 -11.34
CA ILE A 135 -14.94 10.33 -11.16
C ILE A 135 -15.97 10.24 -12.29
N GLY A 136 -16.06 9.07 -12.90
CA GLY A 136 -17.07 8.75 -13.90
C GLY A 136 -17.21 7.24 -14.06
N LYS A 137 -18.13 6.84 -14.95
CA LYS A 137 -18.37 5.42 -15.23
C LYS A 137 -17.08 4.69 -15.60
N ASN A 138 -16.18 5.32 -16.34
CA ASN A 138 -14.88 4.78 -16.76
C ASN A 138 -13.82 4.62 -15.64
N LYS A 139 -14.11 5.08 -14.41
CA LYS A 139 -13.17 5.06 -13.29
C LYS A 139 -13.68 4.27 -12.09
N ILE A 140 -14.98 4.04 -12.00
CA ILE A 140 -15.62 3.23 -10.96
C ILE A 140 -15.94 1.87 -11.55
N TYR A 141 -15.63 0.80 -10.82
CA TYR A 141 -15.97 -0.57 -11.18
C TYR A 141 -16.50 -1.30 -9.94
N CYS A 142 -17.60 -2.03 -10.08
CA CYS A 142 -18.25 -2.70 -8.96
C CYS A 142 -18.24 -4.22 -9.18
N PHE A 143 -17.64 -4.94 -8.25
CA PHE A 143 -17.46 -6.39 -8.33
C PHE A 143 -18.11 -7.07 -7.13
N ASP A 144 -18.68 -8.24 -7.40
CA ASP A 144 -18.98 -9.21 -6.36
C ASP A 144 -17.77 -10.13 -6.17
N ASN A 145 -17.47 -10.51 -4.92
CA ASN A 145 -16.44 -11.52 -4.61
C ASN A 145 -17.06 -12.75 -3.93
N GLU A 146 -18.34 -12.69 -3.54
CA GLU A 146 -19.04 -13.79 -2.88
C GLU A 146 -19.24 -14.96 -3.83
N SER A 147 -19.62 -14.69 -5.09
CA SER A 147 -19.77 -15.73 -6.11
C SER A 147 -18.52 -16.62 -6.21
N PHE A 148 -17.32 -16.04 -6.13
CA PHE A 148 -16.07 -16.81 -6.10
C PHE A 148 -15.85 -17.56 -4.77
N ARG A 149 -16.09 -16.92 -3.61
CA ARG A 149 -15.97 -17.59 -2.29
C ARG A 149 -16.85 -18.83 -2.21
N ILE A 150 -18.04 -18.74 -2.74
CA ILE A 150 -19.03 -19.82 -2.77
C ILE A 150 -18.59 -20.97 -3.66
N LEU A 151 -18.02 -20.69 -4.84
CA LEU A 151 -17.42 -21.74 -5.67
C LEU A 151 -16.23 -22.41 -4.97
N ALA A 152 -15.42 -21.65 -4.25
CA ALA A 152 -14.31 -22.19 -3.48
C ALA A 152 -14.77 -23.06 -2.30
N SER A 153 -15.91 -22.74 -1.67
CA SER A 153 -16.48 -23.56 -0.59
C SER A 153 -17.20 -24.83 -1.07
N LYS A 154 -17.53 -24.93 -2.36
CA LYS A 154 -18.11 -26.16 -2.94
C LYS A 154 -17.21 -27.39 -2.73
N LYS A 155 -15.88 -27.21 -2.71
CA LYS A 155 -14.91 -28.28 -2.43
C LYS A 155 -15.11 -28.92 -1.04
N GLU A 156 -15.78 -28.23 -0.14
CA GLU A 156 -16.05 -28.63 1.25
C GLU A 156 -17.48 -29.20 1.44
N ALA A 157 -18.09 -29.70 0.35
CA ALA A 157 -19.39 -30.38 0.29
C ALA A 157 -20.63 -29.53 0.64
N MET A 158 -20.56 -28.20 0.48
CA MET A 158 -21.77 -27.35 0.58
C MET A 158 -22.67 -27.54 -0.65
N MET A 159 -23.93 -27.91 -0.40
CA MET A 159 -24.99 -27.99 -1.40
C MET A 159 -25.67 -26.63 -1.54
N PHE A 160 -25.85 -26.16 -2.78
CA PHE A 160 -26.58 -24.92 -3.07
C PHE A 160 -27.99 -25.23 -3.57
N THR A 161 -28.95 -24.47 -3.09
CA THR A 161 -30.28 -24.42 -3.69
C THR A 161 -30.21 -23.83 -5.11
N ASP A 162 -31.21 -24.12 -5.94
CA ASP A 162 -31.24 -23.59 -7.31
C ASP A 162 -31.43 -22.07 -7.34
N ASP A 163 -32.09 -21.49 -6.34
CA ASP A 163 -32.22 -20.04 -6.18
C ASP A 163 -30.88 -19.37 -5.87
N GLU A 164 -30.08 -19.95 -4.98
CA GLU A 164 -28.74 -19.45 -4.68
C GLU A 164 -27.83 -19.49 -5.91
N LYS A 165 -27.85 -20.61 -6.66
CA LYS A 165 -27.10 -20.73 -7.92
C LYS A 165 -27.48 -19.63 -8.91
N ARG A 166 -28.78 -19.38 -9.10
CA ARG A 166 -29.26 -18.29 -9.98
C ARG A 166 -28.76 -16.92 -9.50
N ASN A 167 -28.77 -16.67 -8.20
CA ASN A 167 -28.30 -15.40 -7.63
C ASN A 167 -26.79 -15.18 -7.88
N PHE A 168 -25.98 -16.19 -7.59
CA PHE A 168 -24.53 -16.13 -7.83
C PHE A 168 -24.20 -16.09 -9.32
N ALA A 169 -24.95 -16.78 -10.18
CA ALA A 169 -24.78 -16.69 -11.63
C ALA A 169 -25.03 -15.28 -12.18
N SER A 170 -26.08 -14.61 -11.70
CA SER A 170 -26.36 -13.22 -12.05
C SER A 170 -25.25 -12.27 -11.57
N SER A 171 -24.76 -12.48 -10.35
CA SER A 171 -23.68 -11.67 -9.76
C SER A 171 -22.34 -11.87 -10.45
N TRP A 172 -22.03 -13.11 -10.84
CA TRP A 172 -20.87 -13.48 -11.66
C TRP A 172 -20.90 -12.76 -13.01
N LYS A 173 -22.04 -12.82 -13.70
CA LYS A 173 -22.23 -12.17 -15.00
C LYS A 173 -21.95 -10.67 -14.92
N LYS A 174 -22.51 -9.97 -13.95
CA LYS A 174 -22.28 -8.53 -13.73
C LYS A 174 -20.79 -8.22 -13.46
N SER A 175 -20.15 -9.02 -12.60
CA SER A 175 -18.73 -8.84 -12.28
C SER A 175 -17.83 -9.08 -13.49
N LYS A 176 -18.18 -10.05 -14.35
CA LYS A 176 -17.48 -10.32 -15.62
C LYS A 176 -17.68 -9.19 -16.63
N GLU A 177 -18.88 -8.65 -16.77
CA GLU A 177 -19.16 -7.49 -17.64
C GLU A 177 -18.34 -6.27 -17.19
N GLU A 178 -18.25 -6.03 -15.88
CA GLU A 178 -17.43 -4.97 -15.28
C GLU A 178 -15.93 -5.21 -15.50
N LEU A 179 -15.46 -6.46 -15.41
CA LEU A 179 -14.09 -6.84 -15.77
C LEU A 179 -13.78 -6.50 -17.23
N VAL A 180 -14.64 -6.90 -18.16
CA VAL A 180 -14.45 -6.61 -19.59
C VAL A 180 -14.37 -5.10 -19.82
N ARG A 181 -15.26 -4.34 -19.18
CA ARG A 181 -15.27 -2.88 -19.24
C ARG A 181 -13.99 -2.25 -18.67
N LEU A 182 -13.43 -2.84 -17.61
CA LEU A 182 -12.16 -2.41 -17.03
C LEU A 182 -10.98 -2.68 -17.97
N LEU A 183 -10.90 -3.90 -18.53
CA LEU A 183 -9.83 -4.27 -19.44
C LEU A 183 -9.85 -3.43 -20.73
N GLN A 184 -11.05 -3.14 -21.26
CA GLN A 184 -11.21 -2.22 -22.40
C GLN A 184 -10.74 -0.81 -22.06
N TYR A 185 -10.99 -0.35 -20.83
CA TYR A 185 -10.49 0.95 -20.38
C TYR A 185 -8.96 0.96 -20.31
N ILE A 186 -8.36 -0.03 -19.65
CA ILE A 186 -6.90 -0.17 -19.46
C ILE A 186 -6.17 -0.27 -20.80
N LYS A 187 -6.68 -1.07 -21.74
CA LYS A 187 -6.08 -1.27 -23.08
C LYS A 187 -5.82 0.04 -23.83
N ASN A 188 -6.66 1.05 -23.61
CA ASN A 188 -6.61 2.33 -24.31
C ASN A 188 -5.88 3.43 -23.52
N ARG A 189 -5.19 3.10 -22.42
CA ARG A 189 -4.45 4.07 -21.61
C ARG A 189 -2.96 4.04 -21.94
N LYS A 190 -2.34 5.22 -21.88
CA LYS A 190 -0.88 5.34 -21.92
C LYS A 190 -0.32 4.90 -20.56
N PRO A 191 0.54 3.88 -20.50
CA PRO A 191 1.16 3.45 -19.25
C PRO A 191 1.91 4.60 -18.57
N HIS A 192 1.80 4.65 -17.24
CA HIS A 192 2.60 5.57 -16.43
C HIS A 192 4.02 5.03 -16.30
N LYS A 193 5.03 5.90 -16.41
CA LYS A 193 6.43 5.51 -16.24
C LYS A 193 6.72 5.34 -14.75
N ILE A 194 6.91 4.10 -14.32
CA ILE A 194 7.14 3.75 -12.91
C ILE A 194 8.35 4.51 -12.34
N ILE A 195 9.39 4.74 -13.15
CA ILE A 195 10.60 5.48 -12.75
C ILE A 195 10.27 6.89 -12.24
N ASP A 196 9.23 7.55 -12.76
CA ASP A 196 8.85 8.90 -12.31
C ASP A 196 8.30 8.86 -10.88
N THR A 197 7.58 7.79 -10.51
CA THR A 197 7.10 7.59 -9.13
C THR A 197 8.26 7.27 -8.19
N ILE A 198 9.18 6.39 -8.61
CA ILE A 198 10.35 6.01 -7.80
C ILE A 198 11.25 7.22 -7.58
N SER A 199 11.54 7.99 -8.64
CA SER A 199 12.37 9.19 -8.57
C SER A 199 11.78 10.24 -7.63
N LEU A 200 10.46 10.45 -7.68
CA LEU A 200 9.77 11.37 -6.78
C LEU A 200 9.88 10.90 -5.32
N ASN A 201 9.70 9.61 -5.08
CA ASN A 201 9.82 9.03 -3.74
C ASN A 201 11.26 9.14 -3.20
N ASN A 202 12.26 8.81 -4.02
CA ASN A 202 13.67 8.93 -3.64
C ASN A 202 14.03 10.37 -3.29
N ALA A 203 13.63 11.34 -4.12
CA ALA A 203 13.86 12.76 -3.85
C ALA A 203 13.26 13.19 -2.50
N ARG A 204 12.04 12.74 -2.18
CA ARG A 204 11.40 13.02 -0.88
C ARG A 204 12.19 12.41 0.29
N GLN A 205 12.59 11.14 0.18
CA GLN A 205 13.38 10.47 1.22
C GLN A 205 14.71 11.20 1.44
N THR A 206 15.38 11.63 0.37
CA THR A 206 16.58 12.45 0.47
C THR A 206 16.33 13.76 1.22
N VAL A 207 15.24 14.48 0.92
CA VAL A 207 14.88 15.72 1.62
C VAL A 207 14.64 15.48 3.11
N LEU A 208 13.93 14.40 3.47
CA LEU A 208 13.68 14.05 4.88
C LEU A 208 14.97 13.74 5.64
N LEU A 209 15.85 12.92 5.05
CA LEU A 209 17.15 12.60 5.63
C LEU A 209 18.03 13.84 5.77
N LEU A 210 18.07 14.70 4.75
CA LEU A 210 18.82 15.95 4.79
C LEU A 210 18.30 16.90 5.86
N HIS A 211 16.98 16.98 6.05
CA HIS A 211 16.39 17.83 7.08
C HIS A 211 16.86 17.43 8.49
N GLU A 212 16.88 16.14 8.80
CA GLU A 212 17.39 15.63 10.08
C GLU A 212 18.88 15.97 10.28
N LEU A 213 19.69 15.75 9.24
CA LEU A 213 21.11 16.07 9.27
C LEU A 213 21.35 17.57 9.47
N LEU A 214 20.60 18.42 8.78
CA LEU A 214 20.69 19.88 8.91
C LEU A 214 20.32 20.35 10.33
N ALA A 215 19.28 19.79 10.93
CA ALA A 215 18.91 20.10 12.30
C ALA A 215 20.01 19.71 13.31
N LYS A 216 20.70 18.59 13.08
CA LYS A 216 21.83 18.16 13.91
C LYS A 216 23.06 19.06 13.72
N ILE A 217 23.36 19.44 12.48
CA ILE A 217 24.45 20.37 12.17
C ILE A 217 24.19 21.72 12.84
N ASP A 218 22.98 22.26 12.70
CA ASP A 218 22.60 23.53 13.34
C ASP A 218 22.75 23.46 14.86
N ARG A 219 22.25 22.39 15.49
CA ARG A 219 22.43 22.17 16.93
C ARG A 219 23.91 22.13 17.35
N ASN A 220 24.75 21.43 16.59
CA ASN A 220 26.18 21.34 16.88
C ASN A 220 26.88 22.70 16.72
N ILE A 221 26.50 23.48 15.70
CA ILE A 221 27.03 24.84 15.49
C ILE A 221 26.67 25.72 16.70
N GLN A 222 25.42 25.69 17.16
CA GLN A 222 24.99 26.46 18.32
C GLN A 222 25.73 26.06 19.60
N ILE A 223 25.92 24.76 19.85
CA ILE A 223 26.71 24.27 21.00
C ILE A 223 28.16 24.79 20.93
N ASN A 224 28.80 24.65 19.76
CA ASN A 224 30.18 25.11 19.57
C ASN A 224 30.32 26.63 19.76
N ILE A 225 29.34 27.43 19.32
CA ILE A 225 29.34 28.88 19.55
C ILE A 225 29.27 29.19 21.05
N VAL A 226 28.38 28.54 21.79
CA VAL A 226 28.23 28.74 23.25
C VAL A 226 29.51 28.37 23.99
N GLU A 227 30.16 27.25 23.63
CA GLU A 227 31.44 26.85 24.21
C GLU A 227 32.56 27.84 23.89
N ALA A 228 32.65 28.29 22.62
CA ALA A 228 33.65 29.27 22.21
C ALA A 228 33.48 30.61 22.94
N GLU A 229 32.24 31.08 23.14
CA GLU A 229 31.97 32.29 23.93
C GLU A 229 32.33 32.12 25.41
N LYS A 230 32.09 30.94 25.98
CA LYS A 230 32.47 30.63 27.35
C LYS A 230 33.99 30.68 27.52
N LEU A 231 34.73 30.00 26.65
CA LEU A 231 36.20 30.03 26.63
C LEU A 231 36.73 31.45 26.45
N LYS A 232 36.14 32.24 25.54
CA LYS A 232 36.51 33.65 25.34
C LYS A 232 36.31 34.49 26.60
N LYS A 233 35.20 34.30 27.32
CA LYS A 233 34.94 34.99 28.60
C LYS A 233 35.91 34.54 29.69
N GLU A 234 36.28 33.27 29.74
CA GLU A 234 37.28 32.75 30.67
C GLU A 234 38.66 33.40 30.41
N ILE A 235 39.11 33.45 29.15
CA ILE A 235 40.36 34.13 28.76
C ILE A 235 40.32 35.62 29.13
N GLN A 236 39.18 36.30 28.94
CA GLN A 236 39.05 37.74 29.24
C GLN A 236 38.97 38.05 30.74
N ARG A 237 38.40 37.15 31.55
CA ARG A 237 38.26 37.33 33.00
C ARG A 237 39.54 37.00 33.75
N ALA A 238 40.33 36.13 33.16
CA ALA A 238 41.47 35.60 33.83
C ALA A 238 42.65 36.54 33.55
N ASP A 239 43.16 37.17 34.60
CA ASP A 239 44.39 37.97 34.63
C ASP A 239 45.62 37.03 34.51
N LEU A 240 45.55 36.11 33.55
CA LEU A 240 46.47 34.98 33.43
C LEU A 240 47.73 35.46 32.75
N SER A 241 48.84 35.39 33.49
CA SER A 241 50.16 35.51 32.90
C SER A 241 50.36 34.46 31.81
N SER A 242 51.20 34.75 30.82
CA SER A 242 51.52 33.85 29.70
C SER A 242 51.94 32.44 30.14
N GLU A 243 52.45 32.27 31.37
CA GLU A 243 52.90 31.00 31.94
C GLU A 243 51.75 30.03 32.28
N GLU A 244 50.58 30.55 32.65
CA GLU A 244 49.42 29.74 33.04
C GLU A 244 48.65 29.20 31.82
N LEU A 245 48.61 29.99 30.73
CA LEU A 245 48.09 29.57 29.43
C LEU A 245 48.95 28.46 28.79
N ILE A 246 50.28 28.54 28.94
CA ILE A 246 51.21 27.50 28.45
C ILE A 246 50.95 26.15 29.12
N LYS A 247 50.58 26.11 30.40
CA LYS A 247 50.23 24.87 31.11
C LYS A 247 48.98 24.18 30.55
N ASN A 248 48.00 24.95 30.10
CA ASN A 248 46.74 24.43 29.54
C ASN A 248 46.84 24.09 28.04
N LEU A 249 47.91 24.49 27.36
CA LEU A 249 48.20 24.14 25.96
C LEU A 249 48.73 22.71 25.80
N TYR A 250 49.22 22.08 26.87
CA TYR A 250 49.72 20.71 26.83
C TYR A 250 48.58 19.70 26.94
N VAL A 251 48.31 18.99 25.85
CA VAL A 251 47.46 17.79 25.87
C VAL A 251 48.29 16.65 26.47
N PRO A 252 47.91 16.07 27.63
CA PRO A 252 48.66 14.96 28.20
C PRO A 252 48.60 13.74 27.26
N HIS A 253 49.77 13.30 26.80
CA HIS A 253 49.94 12.09 26.00
C HIS A 253 50.45 10.96 26.90
N ILE A 254 49.83 9.79 26.79
CA ILE A 254 50.26 8.58 27.50
C ILE A 254 51.17 7.79 26.57
N GLU A 255 52.46 7.77 26.87
CA GLU A 255 53.43 6.94 26.16
C GLU A 255 53.48 5.54 26.79
N ILE A 256 52.99 4.54 26.07
CA ILE A 256 53.00 3.15 26.55
C ILE A 256 54.36 2.53 26.20
N LYS A 257 55.20 2.32 27.22
CA LYS A 257 56.45 1.55 27.08
C LYS A 257 56.17 0.06 27.24
N ILE A 258 56.43 -0.69 26.18
CA ILE A 258 56.36 -2.15 26.19
C ILE A 258 57.64 -2.67 26.84
N ILE A 259 57.49 -3.37 27.96
CA ILE A 259 58.59 -4.09 28.61
C ILE A 259 58.42 -5.58 28.24
N PRO A 260 59.39 -6.21 27.57
CA PRO A 260 59.36 -7.65 27.34
C PRO A 260 59.45 -8.39 28.69
N LEU A 261 58.62 -9.41 28.87
CA LEU A 261 58.67 -10.29 30.03
C LEU A 261 59.69 -11.41 29.77
N ASP A 262 60.61 -11.60 30.72
CA ASP A 262 61.58 -12.72 30.78
C ASP A 262 60.89 -14.08 31.00
#